data_AF-L0J267-F1
#
_entry.id   AF-L0J267-F1
#
_cell.length_a   1.000
_cell.length_b   1.000
_cell.length_c   1.000
_cell.angle_alpha   90.00
_cell.angle_beta   90.00
_cell.angle_gamma   90.00
#
_symmetry.space_group_name_H-M   'P 1'
#
loop_
_entity.id
_entity.type
_entity.pdbx_description
1 polymer ?
#
loop_
_entity_poly.entity_id
_entity_poly.type
_entity_poly.pdbx_seq_one_letter_code
_entity_poly.pdbx_strand_id
1 'polypeptide(L)'
;MLSIPREVDLEPHRPVWVPRPHLVRQRADTWARPAHPADIAQARLFDAVLLGEIAELEALVASMEKRWRRRCERGIDDPNRPPDNLVRMRGRVAEAQELLDALRDRFPSE
;
A
#
# COMPACT_ATOMS: atom_id res chain seq x y z
N MET A 1 8.44 -53.21 -50.37
CA MET A 1 9.73 -53.58 -49.76
C MET A 1 10.58 -52.32 -49.67
N LEU A 2 10.65 -51.69 -48.50
CA LEU A 2 11.74 -50.81 -48.03
C LEU A 2 11.38 -50.34 -46.62
N SER A 3 12.19 -50.80 -45.68
CA SER A 3 12.08 -50.59 -44.23
C SER A 3 12.58 -49.20 -43.85
N ILE A 4 11.94 -48.58 -42.84
CA ILE A 4 12.49 -47.44 -42.09
C ILE A 4 12.49 -47.83 -40.60
N PRO A 5 13.58 -47.64 -39.85
CA PRO A 5 13.75 -48.21 -38.53
C PRO A 5 13.20 -47.34 -37.38
N ARG A 6 13.24 -47.98 -36.21
CA ARG A 6 12.73 -47.67 -34.88
C ARG A 6 13.05 -46.31 -34.25
N GLU A 7 12.17 -46.00 -33.29
CA GLU A 7 12.40 -45.33 -32.00
C GLU A 7 12.72 -43.83 -32.01
N VAL A 8 11.66 -43.04 -31.77
CA VAL A 8 11.78 -41.85 -30.93
C VAL A 8 10.99 -42.17 -29.67
N ASP A 9 11.71 -42.56 -28.61
CA ASP A 9 11.17 -42.62 -27.25
C ASP A 9 10.69 -41.20 -26.89
N LEU A 10 9.36 -41.03 -26.89
CA LEU A 10 8.72 -39.85 -26.32
C LEU A 10 8.78 -40.02 -24.80
N GLU A 11 9.89 -39.57 -24.20
CA GLU A 11 10.03 -39.40 -22.76
C GLU A 11 8.78 -38.68 -22.22
N PRO A 12 8.08 -39.24 -21.21
CA PRO A 12 6.89 -38.61 -20.67
C PRO A 12 7.29 -37.28 -20.04
N HIS A 13 6.69 -36.20 -20.57
CA HIS A 13 6.89 -34.83 -20.11
C HIS A 13 6.91 -34.77 -18.58
N ARG A 14 8.08 -34.44 -18.01
CA ARG A 14 8.17 -34.12 -16.58
C ARG A 14 7.19 -32.98 -16.32
N PRO A 15 6.23 -33.14 -15.38
CA PRO A 15 5.37 -32.03 -15.03
C PRO A 15 6.25 -30.91 -14.49
N VAL A 16 6.29 -29.77 -15.20
CA VAL A 16 6.78 -28.52 -14.66
C VAL A 16 6.01 -28.29 -13.36
N TRP A 17 6.72 -28.27 -12.24
CA TRP A 17 6.12 -27.96 -10.97
C TRP A 17 5.66 -26.50 -11.02
N VAL A 18 4.38 -26.28 -11.30
CA VAL A 18 3.75 -24.98 -11.15
C VAL A 18 3.25 -24.92 -9.71
N PRO A 19 3.80 -24.07 -8.84
CA PRO A 19 3.22 -23.89 -7.52
C PRO A 19 1.77 -23.45 -7.70
N ARG A 20 0.84 -24.31 -7.30
CA ARG A 20 -0.57 -23.91 -7.18
C ARG A 20 -0.60 -22.75 -6.19
N PRO A 21 -1.23 -21.61 -6.51
CA PRO A 21 -1.44 -20.57 -5.51
C PRO A 21 -2.29 -21.21 -4.42
N HIS A 22 -1.66 -21.51 -3.29
CA HIS A 22 -2.40 -21.79 -2.07
C HIS A 22 -3.22 -20.52 -1.86
N LEU A 23 -4.54 -20.60 -2.02
CA LEU A 23 -5.44 -19.53 -1.60
C LEU A 23 -5.30 -19.49 -0.09
N VAL A 24 -4.35 -18.66 0.33
CA VAL A 24 -3.87 -18.62 1.67
C VAL A 24 -5.01 -18.10 2.54
N ARG A 25 -5.73 -19.00 3.20
CA ARG A 25 -6.63 -18.70 4.32
C ARG A 25 -5.83 -18.22 5.56
N GLN A 26 -4.74 -17.45 5.40
CA GLN A 26 -3.84 -17.03 6.49
C GLN A 26 -4.15 -15.65 7.04
N ARG A 27 -4.96 -14.81 6.37
CA ARG A 27 -5.08 -13.40 6.78
C ARG A 27 -5.55 -13.20 8.23
N ALA A 28 -6.41 -14.08 8.73
CA ALA A 28 -6.88 -14.01 10.12
C ALA A 28 -5.84 -14.60 11.10
N ASP A 29 -5.21 -15.72 10.74
CA ASP A 29 -4.26 -16.42 11.62
C ASP A 29 -2.92 -15.68 11.77
N THR A 30 -2.50 -14.91 10.77
CA THR A 30 -1.29 -14.07 10.86
C THR A 30 -1.44 -12.92 11.84
N TRP A 31 -2.66 -12.40 12.01
CA TRP A 31 -2.93 -11.35 13.00
C TRP A 31 -3.03 -11.89 14.43
N ALA A 32 -3.23 -13.18 14.64
CA ALA A 32 -3.24 -13.78 15.98
C ALA A 32 -1.83 -14.14 16.50
N ARG A 33 -0.84 -14.28 15.59
CA ARG A 33 0.52 -14.64 15.97
C ARG A 33 1.25 -13.45 16.61
N PRO A 34 2.08 -13.67 17.65
CA PRO A 34 3.05 -12.69 18.10
C PRO A 34 3.91 -12.14 16.95
N ALA A 35 4.23 -10.86 17.01
CA ALA A 35 5.09 -10.21 16.02
C ALA A 35 6.49 -10.80 16.06
N HIS A 36 7.01 -11.22 14.90
CA HIS A 36 8.40 -11.66 14.79
C HIS A 36 9.33 -10.43 14.86
N PRO A 37 10.57 -10.52 15.39
CA PRO A 37 11.50 -9.39 15.42
C PRO A 37 11.72 -8.71 14.06
N ALA A 38 11.69 -9.49 12.97
CA ALA A 38 11.74 -8.96 11.61
C ALA A 38 10.50 -8.11 11.25
N ASP A 39 9.31 -8.52 11.68
CA ASP A 39 8.07 -7.76 11.46
C ASP A 39 8.14 -6.41 12.19
N ILE A 40 8.70 -6.39 13.41
CA ILE A 40 8.93 -5.17 14.20
C ILE A 40 9.94 -4.25 13.51
N ALA A 41 11.06 -4.79 13.05
CA ALA A 41 12.07 -4.01 12.33
C ALA A 41 11.49 -3.39 11.04
N GLN A 42 10.68 -4.15 10.30
CA GLN A 42 10.01 -3.67 9.10
C GLN A 42 8.94 -2.62 9.43
N ALA A 43 8.16 -2.80 10.50
CA ALA A 43 7.18 -1.83 10.96
C ALA A 43 7.83 -0.49 11.30
N ARG A 44 9.00 -0.49 11.94
CA ARG A 44 9.77 0.74 12.20
C ARG A 44 10.21 1.46 10.93
N LEU A 45 10.59 0.72 9.89
CA LEU A 45 10.91 1.31 8.58
C LEU A 45 9.66 1.95 7.96
N PHE A 46 8.51 1.27 7.99
CA PHE A 46 7.26 1.82 7.46
C PHE A 46 6.74 3.01 8.27
N ASP A 47 6.94 3.02 9.59
CA ASP A 47 6.62 4.17 10.45
C ASP A 47 7.34 5.43 9.98
N ALA A 48 8.67 5.32 9.79
CA ALA A 48 9.49 6.42 9.31
C ALA A 48 9.08 6.90 7.90
N VAL A 49 8.76 5.96 7.00
CA VAL A 49 8.26 6.29 5.65
C VAL A 49 6.93 7.02 5.74
N LEU A 50 5.95 6.50 6.49
CA LEU A 50 4.63 7.10 6.63
C LEU A 50 4.69 8.49 7.25
N LEU A 51 5.56 8.73 8.24
CA LEU A 51 5.78 10.07 8.78
C LEU A 51 6.26 11.07 7.71
N GLY A 52 7.20 10.65 6.85
CA GLY A 52 7.65 11.46 5.73
C GLY A 52 6.53 11.78 4.74
N GLU A 53 5.79 10.74 4.33
CA GLU A 53 4.66 10.89 3.40
C GLU A 53 3.55 11.79 3.96
N ILE A 54 3.21 11.67 5.25
CA ILE A 54 2.24 12.54 5.92
C ILE A 54 2.72 13.99 5.87
N ALA A 55 3.98 14.26 6.22
CA ALA A 55 4.53 15.61 6.19
C ALA A 55 4.50 16.23 4.77
N GLU A 56 4.78 15.43 3.74
CA GLU A 56 4.66 15.88 2.34
C GLU A 56 3.21 16.18 1.96
N LEU A 57 2.26 15.31 2.32
CA LEU A 57 0.83 15.52 2.06
C LEU A 57 0.31 16.77 2.78
N GLU A 58 0.70 17.00 4.04
CA GLU A 58 0.34 18.19 4.80
C GLU A 58 0.88 19.47 4.14
N ALA A 59 2.12 19.46 3.66
CA ALA A 59 2.71 20.58 2.94
C ALA A 59 1.94 20.89 1.63
N LEU A 60 1.52 19.84 0.90
CA LEU A 60 0.70 19.98 -0.30
C LEU A 60 -0.68 20.58 0.04
N VAL A 61 -1.35 20.07 1.08
CA VAL A 61 -2.63 20.61 1.56
C VAL A 61 -2.49 22.09 1.91
N ALA A 62 -1.48 22.45 2.71
CA ALA A 62 -1.26 23.83 3.12
C ALA A 62 -1.05 24.77 1.92
N SER A 63 -0.31 24.32 0.89
CA SER A 63 -0.12 25.05 -0.36
C SER A 63 -1.43 25.23 -1.13
N MET A 64 -2.24 24.18 -1.24
CA MET A 64 -3.56 24.23 -1.88
C MET A 64 -4.52 25.15 -1.14
N GLU A 65 -4.58 25.08 0.18
CA GLU A 65 -5.39 25.97 1.03
C GLU A 65 -4.98 27.43 0.91
N LYS A 66 -3.68 27.70 0.90
CA LYS A 66 -3.16 29.07 0.70
C LYS A 66 -3.59 29.63 -0.65
N ARG A 67 -3.53 28.82 -1.71
CA ARG A 67 -3.96 29.21 -3.05
C ARG A 67 -5.48 29.46 -3.09
N TRP A 68 -6.27 28.56 -2.52
CA TRP A 68 -7.72 28.68 -2.45
C TRP A 68 -8.14 29.93 -1.67
N ARG A 69 -7.60 30.16 -0.48
CA ARG A 69 -7.89 31.37 0.33
C ARG A 69 -7.63 32.66 -0.45
N ARG A 70 -6.50 32.74 -1.19
CA ARG A 70 -6.21 33.88 -2.05
C ARG A 70 -7.22 34.09 -3.19
N ARG A 71 -7.85 33.02 -3.70
CA ARG A 71 -8.93 33.13 -4.68
C ARG A 71 -10.23 33.59 -4.03
N CYS A 72 -10.54 33.13 -2.82
CA CYS A 72 -11.68 33.63 -2.04
C CYS A 72 -11.55 35.12 -1.73
N GLU A 73 -10.36 35.58 -1.30
CA GLU A 73 -10.06 37.00 -1.05
C GLU A 73 -10.26 37.89 -2.29
N ARG A 74 -10.11 37.31 -3.49
CA ARG A 74 -10.34 37.98 -4.78
C ARG A 74 -11.78 37.85 -5.27
N GLY A 75 -12.67 37.22 -4.49
CA GLY A 75 -14.06 36.95 -4.88
C GLY A 75 -14.21 35.92 -6.00
N ILE A 76 -13.18 35.14 -6.31
CA ILE A 76 -13.20 34.13 -7.37
C ILE A 76 -13.90 32.84 -6.90
N ASP A 77 -13.69 32.47 -5.63
CA ASP A 77 -14.27 31.28 -5.01
C ASP A 77 -15.10 31.63 -3.78
N ASP A 78 -15.99 30.71 -3.40
CA ASP A 78 -16.74 30.75 -2.14
C ASP A 78 -15.87 30.26 -0.96
N PRO A 79 -15.66 31.08 0.10
CA PRO A 79 -14.92 30.67 1.29
C PRO A 79 -15.58 29.52 2.08
N ASN A 80 -16.89 29.29 1.90
CA ASN A 80 -17.61 28.22 2.58
C ASN A 80 -17.55 26.88 1.82
N ARG A 81 -17.03 26.88 0.59
CA ARG A 81 -17.01 25.71 -0.28
C ARG A 81 -15.60 25.44 -0.81
N PRO A 82 -14.77 24.70 -0.06
CA PRO A 82 -13.45 24.30 -0.54
C PRO A 82 -13.56 23.44 -1.81
N PRO A 83 -12.59 23.52 -2.73
CA PRO A 83 -12.53 22.66 -3.90
C PRO A 83 -12.47 21.18 -3.53
N ASP A 84 -13.15 20.32 -4.29
CA ASP A 84 -13.22 18.88 -4.01
C ASP A 84 -11.85 18.21 -3.92
N ASN A 85 -10.87 18.67 -4.71
CA ASN A 85 -9.51 18.14 -4.67
C ASN A 85 -8.79 18.45 -3.36
N LEU A 86 -9.05 19.61 -2.74
CA LEU A 86 -8.54 19.97 -1.42
C LEU A 86 -9.18 19.10 -0.34
N VAL A 87 -10.50 18.88 -0.42
CA VAL A 87 -11.21 17.98 0.49
C VAL A 87 -10.65 16.55 0.40
N ARG A 88 -10.46 16.03 -0.82
CA ARG A 88 -9.85 14.71 -1.03
C ARG A 88 -8.43 14.64 -0.46
N MET A 89 -7.62 15.69 -0.64
CA MET A 89 -6.25 15.66 -0.13
C MET A 89 -6.20 15.66 1.41
N ARG A 90 -7.10 16.42 2.06
CA ARG A 90 -7.28 16.34 3.52
C ARG A 90 -7.69 14.94 3.97
N GLY A 91 -8.58 14.28 3.22
CA GLY A 91 -8.94 12.88 3.45
C GLY A 91 -7.74 11.94 3.36
N ARG A 92 -6.86 12.11 2.37
CA ARG A 92 -5.64 11.30 2.23
C ARG A 92 -4.66 11.47 3.39
N VAL A 93 -4.55 12.68 3.96
CA VAL A 93 -3.75 12.89 5.18
C VAL A 93 -4.35 12.09 6.35
N ALA A 94 -5.67 12.16 6.54
CA ALA A 94 -6.35 11.41 7.59
C ALA A 94 -6.18 9.88 7.42
N GLU A 95 -6.36 9.36 6.20
CA GLU A 95 -6.15 7.94 5.90
C GLU A 95 -4.70 7.49 6.19
N ALA A 96 -3.71 8.31 5.86
CA ALA A 96 -2.31 8.00 6.14
C ALA A 96 -2.01 8.01 7.64
N GLN A 97 -2.61 8.94 8.39
CA GLN A 97 -2.51 8.98 9.85
C GLN A 97 -3.16 7.74 10.49
N GLU A 98 -4.36 7.35 10.05
CA GLU A 98 -5.04 6.14 10.52
C GLU A 98 -4.20 4.88 10.24
N LEU A 99 -3.53 4.82 9.09
CA LEU A 99 -2.62 3.71 8.77
C LEU A 99 -1.40 3.68 9.69
N LEU A 100 -0.81 4.84 9.99
CA LEU A 100 0.30 4.96 10.92
C LEU A 100 -0.11 4.54 12.34
N ASP A 101 -1.27 4.99 12.80
CA ASP A 101 -1.81 4.64 14.11
C ASP A 101 -2.08 3.14 14.21
N ALA A 102 -2.69 2.53 13.18
CA ALA A 102 -2.91 1.09 13.11
C ALA A 102 -1.60 0.28 13.09
N LEU A 103 -0.56 0.80 12.42
CA LEU A 103 0.76 0.17 12.41
C LEU A 103 1.40 0.17 13.81
N ARG A 104 1.32 1.30 14.52
CA ARG A 104 1.85 1.46 15.88
C ARG A 104 1.10 0.66 16.93
N ASP A 105 -0.23 0.59 16.82
CA ASP A 105 -1.06 -0.26 17.68
C ASP A 105 -0.69 -1.75 17.52
N ARG A 106 -0.42 -2.17 16.28
CA ARG A 106 -0.03 -3.54 15.98
C ARG A 106 1.40 -3.88 16.42
N PHE A 107 2.33 -2.94 16.28
CA PHE A 107 3.75 -3.15 16.53
C PHE A 107 4.29 -2.06 17.47
N PRO A 108 3.96 -2.13 18.77
CA PRO A 108 4.43 -1.15 19.75
C PRO A 108 5.96 -1.18 19.84
N SER A 109 6.58 0.00 19.82
CA SER A 109 7.96 0.19 20.22
C SER A 109 8.02 0.21 21.75
N GLU A 110 8.77 -0.73 22.34
CA GLU A 110 9.09 -0.75 23.79
C GLU A 110 9.60 0.59 24.32
#